data_AF-A0A945ZTJ4-F1
#
_entry.id   AF-A0A945ZTJ4-F1
#
_cell.length_a   1.000
_cell.length_b   1.000
_cell.length_c   1.000
_cell.angle_alpha   90.00
_cell.angle_beta   90.00
_cell.angle_gamma   90.00
#
_symmetry.space_group_name_H-M   'P 1'
#
loop_
_entity.id
_entity.type
_entity.pdbx_description
1 polymer ?
#
loop_
_entity_poly.entity_id
_entity_poly.type
_entity_poly.pdbx_seq_one_letter_code
_entity_poly.pdbx_strand_id
1 'polypeptide(L)'
;MLAKVGCALLCAVLLTGCTGPSNLLGCGESYENMYGGDDYAFASKDVDQNNALNVTVKILNGAAGWLEESEEKEVDAEVYVTLRIKNSAGEETVVSFQSSTWEINGDSEDGSYWVTYLWYQSPDGFCDDGCEEVKFSAGFQDGSMYYNGTCDASPWVDVD
;
A
#
# COMPACT_ATOMS: atom_id res chain seq x y z
N MET A 1 56.26 -17.09 10.98
CA MET A 1 55.56 -15.79 10.74
C MET A 1 54.80 -15.90 9.42
N LEU A 2 53.56 -16.39 9.50
CA LEU A 2 52.54 -16.41 8.43
C LEU A 2 51.53 -15.29 8.77
N ALA A 3 50.84 -14.60 7.87
CA ALA A 3 50.72 -14.65 6.43
C ALA A 3 50.25 -13.27 5.93
N LYS A 4 50.66 -12.92 4.70
CA LYS A 4 50.04 -11.89 3.85
C LYS A 4 48.79 -12.48 3.21
N VAL A 5 47.58 -12.06 3.58
CA VAL A 5 46.36 -12.12 2.73
C VAL A 5 45.35 -11.11 3.28
N GLY A 6 44.74 -10.30 2.39
CA GLY A 6 43.40 -9.76 2.67
C GLY A 6 43.23 -8.24 2.68
N CYS A 7 43.64 -7.54 1.62
CA CYS A 7 43.17 -6.17 1.35
C CYS A 7 42.27 -6.16 0.10
N ALA A 8 41.20 -6.95 0.12
CA ALA A 8 40.23 -7.03 -0.98
C ALA A 8 38.80 -7.36 -0.51
N LEU A 9 38.45 -7.06 0.75
CA LEU A 9 37.14 -7.38 1.33
C LEU A 9 36.44 -6.20 2.02
N LEU A 10 36.86 -4.95 1.79
CA LEU A 10 36.24 -3.78 2.42
C LEU A 10 35.30 -2.97 1.52
N CYS A 11 35.29 -3.18 0.19
CA CYS A 11 34.40 -2.42 -0.71
C CYS A 11 33.08 -3.12 -1.03
N ALA A 12 32.83 -4.34 -0.51
CA ALA A 12 31.59 -5.07 -0.77
C ALA A 12 30.47 -4.83 0.28
N VAL A 13 30.71 -3.99 1.29
CA VAL A 13 29.77 -3.76 2.42
C VAL A 13 29.01 -2.44 2.28
N LEU A 14 29.28 -1.60 1.28
CA LEU A 14 28.55 -0.34 1.07
C LEU A 14 27.27 -0.48 0.23
N LEU A 15 26.84 -1.71 -0.05
CA LEU A 15 25.51 -2.01 -0.58
C LEU A 15 24.57 -2.64 0.46
N THR A 16 24.98 -2.70 1.74
CA THR A 16 24.08 -3.15 2.82
C THR A 16 23.17 -2.00 3.26
N GLY A 17 22.20 -1.65 2.42
CA GLY A 17 21.00 -0.91 2.82
C GLY A 17 20.01 -1.76 3.62
N CYS A 18 20.48 -2.74 4.38
CA CYS A 18 19.62 -3.66 5.13
C CYS A 18 20.38 -4.27 6.31
N THR A 19 19.67 -4.46 7.42
CA THR A 19 20.09 -5.08 8.70
C THR A 19 20.62 -4.15 9.80
N GLY A 20 19.94 -3.02 10.01
CA GLY A 20 19.86 -2.43 11.36
C GLY A 20 18.68 -3.06 12.12
N PRO A 21 18.77 -3.31 13.44
CA PRO A 21 17.62 -3.75 14.23
C PRO A 21 16.52 -2.69 14.14
N SER A 22 15.39 -3.09 13.55
CA SER A 22 14.39 -2.25 12.91
C SER A 22 13.57 -1.31 13.81
N ASN A 23 14.06 -0.92 15.00
CA ASN A 23 13.32 -0.08 15.94
C ASN A 23 14.16 0.89 16.80
N LEU A 24 15.47 1.05 16.54
CA LEU A 24 16.32 1.91 17.38
C LEU A 24 16.72 3.26 16.75
N LEU A 25 16.52 3.47 15.43
CA LEU A 25 17.08 4.63 14.70
C LEU A 25 16.16 5.25 13.62
N GLY A 26 14.85 5.02 13.66
CA GLY A 26 13.89 5.54 12.66
C GLY A 26 13.77 4.65 11.41
N CYS A 27 12.91 5.07 10.47
CA CYS A 27 12.56 4.29 9.27
C CYS A 27 13.57 4.40 8.11
N GLY A 28 14.67 5.13 8.31
CA GLY A 28 15.74 5.30 7.35
C GLY A 28 15.46 6.35 6.26
N GLU A 29 16.50 6.73 5.54
CA GLU A 29 16.49 7.81 4.56
C GLU A 29 15.46 7.59 3.42
N SER A 30 15.24 6.33 3.01
CA SER A 30 14.21 6.02 2.00
C SER A 30 12.80 6.34 2.48
N TYR A 31 12.51 6.12 3.76
CA TYR A 31 11.23 6.50 4.34
C TYR A 31 11.12 8.01 4.42
N GLU A 32 12.14 8.68 4.97
CA GLU A 32 12.12 10.13 5.17
C GLU A 32 11.97 10.90 3.85
N ASN A 33 12.54 10.38 2.77
CA ASN A 33 12.44 10.99 1.43
C ASN A 33 11.12 10.69 0.72
N MET A 34 10.43 9.60 1.07
CA MET A 34 9.23 9.14 0.35
C MET A 34 7.95 9.30 1.15
N TYR A 35 8.03 9.55 2.45
CA TYR A 35 6.88 9.72 3.31
C TYR A 35 6.20 11.07 3.06
N GLY A 36 5.01 11.02 2.46
CA GLY A 36 4.20 12.20 2.19
C GLY A 36 3.49 12.80 3.40
N GLY A 37 3.61 12.19 4.58
CA GLY A 37 2.85 12.55 5.77
C GLY A 37 1.54 11.77 5.94
N ASP A 38 1.22 10.88 5.00
CA ASP A 38 0.00 10.07 5.01
C ASP A 38 0.30 8.61 5.35
N ASP A 39 -0.50 8.05 6.26
CA ASP A 39 -0.51 6.63 6.59
C ASP A 39 -1.87 6.01 6.28
N TYR A 40 -1.93 4.71 6.05
CA TYR A 40 -3.17 3.97 5.86
C TYR A 40 -3.25 2.73 6.76
N ALA A 41 -4.46 2.23 7.03
CA ALA A 41 -4.68 0.95 7.68
C ALA A 41 -5.87 0.22 7.06
N PHE A 42 -5.89 -1.11 7.13
CA PHE A 42 -7.10 -1.86 6.80
C PHE A 42 -8.12 -1.70 7.92
N ALA A 43 -9.32 -1.22 7.57
CA ALA A 43 -10.49 -1.23 8.43
C ALA A 43 -11.24 -2.57 8.34
N SER A 44 -11.27 -3.18 7.15
CA SER A 44 -11.78 -4.54 6.93
C SER A 44 -11.05 -5.20 5.75
N LYS A 45 -11.04 -6.53 5.73
CA LYS A 45 -10.40 -7.39 4.72
C LYS A 45 -10.96 -8.80 4.84
N ASP A 46 -12.27 -8.94 4.63
CA ASP A 46 -13.04 -10.15 4.94
C ASP A 46 -13.69 -10.76 3.69
N VAL A 47 -13.95 -12.07 3.75
CA VAL A 47 -14.73 -12.79 2.72
C VAL A 47 -16.16 -12.99 3.23
N ASP A 48 -17.14 -12.58 2.44
CA ASP A 48 -18.54 -12.73 2.80
C ASP A 48 -19.11 -14.13 2.52
N GLN A 49 -20.40 -14.30 2.82
CA GLN A 49 -21.12 -15.57 2.64
C GLN A 49 -21.26 -16.04 1.19
N ASN A 50 -21.01 -15.17 0.21
CA ASN A 50 -21.05 -15.48 -1.22
C ASN A 50 -19.64 -15.69 -1.80
N ASN A 51 -18.62 -15.82 -0.96
CA ASN A 51 -17.21 -15.86 -1.35
C ASN A 51 -16.76 -14.59 -2.10
N ALA A 52 -17.35 -13.43 -1.82
CA ALA A 52 -16.86 -12.14 -2.30
C ALA A 52 -15.91 -11.52 -1.26
N LEU A 53 -14.80 -10.95 -1.73
CA LEU A 53 -13.83 -10.21 -0.93
C LEU A 53 -14.30 -8.77 -0.72
N ASN A 54 -14.32 -8.33 0.53
CA ASN A 54 -14.55 -6.95 0.93
C ASN A 54 -13.30 -6.38 1.59
N VAL A 55 -12.76 -5.29 1.04
CA VAL A 55 -11.60 -4.59 1.59
C VAL A 55 -11.95 -3.14 1.82
N THR A 56 -11.78 -2.70 3.07
CA THR A 56 -11.88 -1.29 3.43
C THR A 56 -10.53 -0.79 3.91
N VAL A 57 -9.96 0.22 3.26
CA VAL A 57 -8.72 0.88 3.68
C VAL A 57 -9.04 2.27 4.21
N LYS A 58 -8.57 2.57 5.43
CA LYS A 58 -8.68 3.88 6.05
C LYS A 58 -7.39 4.67 5.89
N ILE A 59 -7.50 5.92 5.46
CA ILE A 59 -6.37 6.87 5.56
C ILE A 59 -6.36 7.48 6.97
N LEU A 60 -5.22 7.37 7.65
CA LEU A 60 -5.06 7.73 9.06
C LEU A 60 -4.69 9.20 9.25
N ASN A 61 -3.83 9.74 8.38
CA ASN A 61 -3.30 11.09 8.45
C ASN A 61 -3.41 11.77 7.07
N GLY A 62 -3.66 13.09 7.07
CA GLY A 62 -3.63 13.99 5.91
C GLY A 62 -4.84 13.97 4.96
N ALA A 63 -4.62 14.46 3.74
CA ALA A 63 -5.60 14.53 2.64
C ALA A 63 -5.00 13.72 1.47
N ALA A 64 -5.58 12.57 1.18
CA ALA A 64 -4.99 11.47 0.40
C ALA A 64 -5.13 11.56 -1.13
N GLY A 65 -4.88 12.72 -1.73
CA GLY A 65 -5.23 13.03 -3.12
C GLY A 65 -6.73 12.93 -3.49
N TRP A 66 -7.07 13.49 -4.64
CA TRP A 66 -8.16 12.96 -5.43
C TRP A 66 -7.65 11.73 -6.19
N LEU A 67 -8.53 10.80 -6.49
CA LEU A 67 -8.20 9.66 -7.35
C LEU A 67 -8.32 10.02 -8.86
N GLU A 68 -8.63 11.28 -9.19
CA GLU A 68 -8.68 11.80 -10.55
C GLU A 68 -8.12 13.23 -10.64
N GLU A 69 -7.47 13.57 -11.77
CA GLU A 69 -7.05 14.93 -12.10
C GLU A 69 -8.27 15.79 -12.45
N SER A 70 -8.48 16.91 -11.75
CA SER A 70 -9.63 17.80 -11.99
C SER A 70 -9.21 19.27 -12.05
N GLU A 71 -9.28 19.87 -13.25
CA GLU A 71 -9.03 21.29 -13.48
C GLU A 71 -10.04 22.19 -12.74
N GLU A 72 -11.27 21.72 -12.48
CA GLU A 72 -12.31 22.48 -11.76
C GLU A 72 -12.05 22.61 -10.25
N LYS A 73 -11.15 21.79 -9.69
CA LYS A 73 -10.94 21.65 -8.25
C LYS A 73 -9.62 22.17 -7.71
N GLU A 74 -8.77 22.76 -8.56
CA GLU A 74 -7.49 23.41 -8.21
C GLU A 74 -6.61 22.62 -7.21
N VAL A 75 -6.56 21.29 -7.29
CA VAL A 75 -5.62 20.48 -6.49
C VAL A 75 -5.00 19.38 -7.35
N ASP A 76 -3.73 19.56 -7.69
CA ASP A 76 -2.91 18.75 -8.63
C ASP A 76 -2.46 17.36 -8.09
N ALA A 77 -2.92 16.93 -6.92
CA ALA A 77 -2.39 15.72 -6.28
C ALA A 77 -3.18 14.46 -6.68
N GLU A 78 -2.80 13.85 -7.80
CA GLU A 78 -3.27 12.52 -8.20
C GLU A 78 -2.67 11.46 -7.25
N VAL A 79 -3.54 10.67 -6.60
CA VAL A 79 -3.11 9.51 -5.80
C VAL A 79 -3.38 8.22 -6.54
N TYR A 80 -2.32 7.42 -6.67
CA TYR A 80 -2.34 6.12 -7.30
C TYR A 80 -2.56 5.03 -6.25
N VAL A 81 -3.60 4.21 -6.45
CA VAL A 81 -3.90 3.07 -5.57
C VAL A 81 -3.85 1.74 -6.33
N THR A 82 -3.38 0.69 -5.65
CA THR A 82 -3.38 -0.68 -6.17
C THR A 82 -3.68 -1.66 -5.04
N LEU A 83 -4.64 -2.56 -5.27
CA LEU A 83 -4.91 -3.71 -4.40
C LEU A 83 -4.43 -4.97 -5.10
N ARG A 84 -3.65 -5.79 -4.39
CA ARG A 84 -3.24 -7.13 -4.82
C ARG A 84 -3.84 -8.15 -3.88
N ILE A 85 -4.32 -9.25 -4.43
CA ILE A 85 -4.92 -10.36 -3.71
C ILE A 85 -4.14 -11.62 -4.08
N LYS A 86 -3.75 -12.41 -3.07
CA LYS A 86 -3.07 -13.68 -3.27
C LYS A 86 -4.00 -14.83 -2.89
N ASN A 87 -4.16 -15.79 -3.78
CA ASN A 87 -4.97 -16.98 -3.52
C ASN A 87 -4.18 -18.08 -2.78
N SER A 88 -4.86 -19.19 -2.46
CA SER A 88 -4.28 -20.34 -1.74
C SER A 88 -3.15 -21.04 -2.51
N ALA A 89 -3.12 -20.89 -3.83
CA ALA A 89 -2.04 -21.39 -4.70
C ALA A 89 -0.85 -20.42 -4.80
N GLY A 90 -0.95 -19.22 -4.22
CA GLY A 90 0.07 -18.18 -4.28
C GLY A 90 0.00 -17.30 -5.53
N GLU A 91 -1.05 -17.41 -6.34
CA GLU A 91 -1.27 -16.60 -7.52
C GLU A 91 -1.82 -15.21 -7.14
N GLU A 92 -1.33 -14.17 -7.81
CA GLU A 92 -1.71 -12.78 -7.55
C GLU A 92 -2.73 -12.26 -8.57
N THR A 93 -3.84 -11.71 -8.08
CA THR A 93 -4.76 -10.87 -8.84
C THR A 93 -4.52 -9.41 -8.48
N VAL A 94 -4.46 -8.54 -9.50
CA VAL A 94 -4.24 -7.10 -9.32
C VAL A 94 -5.50 -6.34 -9.69
N VAL A 95 -5.96 -5.50 -8.77
CA VAL A 95 -7.08 -4.58 -8.94
C VAL A 95 -6.51 -3.17 -8.91
N SER A 96 -6.51 -2.51 -10.07
CA SER A 96 -6.11 -1.12 -10.21
C SER A 96 -7.34 -0.20 -10.11
N PHE A 97 -7.11 1.08 -9.82
CA PHE A 97 -8.17 2.07 -9.66
C PHE A 97 -9.15 2.17 -10.86
N GLN A 98 -8.70 1.82 -12.07
CA GLN A 98 -9.53 1.87 -13.29
C GLN A 98 -10.09 0.50 -13.75
N SER A 99 -9.95 -0.56 -12.96
CA SER A 99 -10.56 -1.87 -13.25
C SER A 99 -11.90 -2.05 -12.53
N SER A 100 -12.92 -1.33 -13.01
CA SER A 100 -14.38 -1.64 -12.99
C SER A 100 -15.12 -2.09 -11.71
N THR A 101 -14.64 -1.91 -10.46
CA THR A 101 -15.41 -2.31 -9.24
C THR A 101 -15.17 -1.48 -7.96
N TRP A 102 -14.54 -0.31 -8.05
CA TRP A 102 -14.44 0.59 -6.89
C TRP A 102 -15.75 1.37 -6.72
N GLU A 103 -16.59 0.99 -5.75
CA GLU A 103 -17.65 1.88 -5.27
C GLU A 103 -17.05 2.86 -4.26
N ILE A 104 -16.90 4.11 -4.70
CA ILE A 104 -16.40 5.21 -3.87
C ILE A 104 -17.62 5.96 -3.33
N ASN A 105 -17.92 5.81 -2.03
CA ASN A 105 -18.93 6.61 -1.36
C ASN A 105 -18.23 7.60 -0.41
N GLY A 106 -18.16 8.87 -0.83
CA GLY A 106 -17.69 10.02 -0.06
C GLY A 106 -18.68 11.18 -0.20
N ASP A 107 -18.55 12.21 0.64
CA ASP A 107 -19.46 13.37 0.63
C ASP A 107 -19.44 14.04 -0.75
N SER A 108 -20.53 13.87 -1.52
CA SER A 108 -20.59 14.17 -2.94
C SER A 108 -20.90 15.65 -3.23
N GLU A 109 -20.59 16.57 -2.31
CA GLU A 109 -20.67 17.99 -2.62
C GLU A 109 -19.56 18.32 -3.64
N ASP A 110 -20.04 18.54 -4.87
CA ASP A 110 -19.30 19.05 -6.02
C ASP A 110 -18.34 18.09 -6.77
N GLY A 111 -18.58 16.78 -6.81
CA GLY A 111 -17.85 15.89 -7.75
C GLY A 111 -16.41 15.66 -7.32
N SER A 112 -16.25 15.27 -6.07
CA SER A 112 -15.04 15.50 -5.30
C SER A 112 -14.96 14.38 -4.23
N TYR A 113 -14.13 13.35 -4.48
CA TYR A 113 -13.87 12.23 -3.57
C TYR A 113 -12.56 12.34 -2.74
N TRP A 114 -12.60 12.88 -1.51
CA TRP A 114 -11.52 12.65 -0.52
C TRP A 114 -11.98 11.63 0.50
N VAL A 115 -11.10 10.67 0.72
CA VAL A 115 -11.49 9.30 1.00
C VAL A 115 -10.88 8.90 2.33
N THR A 116 -11.57 9.23 3.44
CA THR A 116 -11.20 8.61 4.73
C THR A 116 -11.22 7.09 4.61
N TYR A 117 -12.05 6.53 3.71
CA TYR A 117 -12.19 5.09 3.49
C TYR A 117 -12.29 4.70 2.01
N LEU A 118 -11.34 3.93 1.52
CA LEU A 118 -11.38 3.28 0.20
C LEU A 118 -12.06 1.92 0.36
N TRP A 119 -13.07 1.64 -0.45
CA TRP A 119 -13.81 0.38 -0.43
C TRP A 119 -13.59 -0.38 -1.74
N TYR A 120 -13.26 -1.67 -1.64
CA TYR A 120 -13.33 -2.62 -2.74
C TYR A 120 -14.23 -3.80 -2.37
N GLN A 121 -15.15 -4.16 -3.27
CA GLN A 121 -15.91 -5.41 -3.20
C GLN A 121 -15.74 -6.17 -4.52
N SER A 122 -15.31 -7.43 -4.43
CA SER A 122 -15.23 -8.30 -5.59
C SER A 122 -16.62 -8.85 -5.97
N PRO A 123 -16.78 -9.41 -7.19
CA PRO A 123 -17.96 -10.21 -7.51
C PRO A 123 -18.11 -11.44 -6.61
N ASP A 124 -19.33 -11.99 -6.54
CA ASP A 124 -19.61 -13.29 -5.91
C ASP A 124 -18.72 -14.40 -6.50
N GLY A 125 -18.25 -15.33 -5.65
CA GLY A 125 -17.38 -16.45 -6.05
C GLY A 125 -15.92 -16.09 -6.34
N PHE A 126 -15.51 -14.82 -6.16
CA PHE A 126 -14.13 -14.39 -6.43
C PHE A 126 -13.09 -15.16 -5.59
N CYS A 127 -13.42 -15.47 -4.33
CA CYS A 127 -12.55 -16.22 -3.42
C CYS A 127 -12.83 -17.72 -3.41
N ASP A 128 -13.43 -18.29 -4.47
CA ASP A 128 -13.68 -19.75 -4.56
C ASP A 128 -12.37 -20.56 -4.53
N ASP A 129 -11.28 -20.02 -5.08
CA ASP A 129 -9.92 -20.59 -5.03
C ASP A 129 -9.10 -20.08 -3.81
N GLY A 130 -9.76 -19.39 -2.88
CA GLY A 130 -9.18 -18.81 -1.68
C GLY A 130 -8.64 -17.39 -1.88
N CYS A 131 -8.67 -16.61 -0.80
CA CYS A 131 -8.08 -15.29 -0.68
C CYS A 131 -7.29 -15.28 0.64
N GLU A 132 -5.99 -15.51 0.58
CA GLU A 132 -5.15 -15.70 1.77
C GLU A 132 -4.58 -14.38 2.28
N GLU A 133 -4.06 -13.55 1.38
CA GLU A 133 -3.39 -12.30 1.73
C GLU A 133 -3.80 -11.19 0.78
N VAL A 134 -3.86 -9.97 1.31
CA VAL A 134 -4.02 -8.75 0.52
C VAL A 134 -2.83 -7.81 0.73
N LYS A 135 -2.54 -7.03 -0.31
CA LYS A 135 -1.55 -5.96 -0.27
C LYS A 135 -2.13 -4.71 -0.92
N PHE A 136 -2.15 -3.64 -0.16
CA PHE A 136 -2.55 -2.32 -0.65
C PHE A 136 -1.31 -1.44 -0.81
N SER A 137 -1.22 -0.72 -1.92
CA SER A 137 -0.22 0.32 -2.15
C SER A 137 -0.93 1.61 -2.51
N ALA A 138 -0.53 2.72 -1.90
CA ALA A 138 -0.97 4.05 -2.28
C ALA A 138 0.19 5.04 -2.26
N GLY A 139 0.13 6.04 -3.14
CA GLY A 139 1.15 7.07 -3.23
C GLY A 139 0.81 8.14 -4.24
N PHE A 140 1.70 9.10 -4.36
CA PHE A 140 1.67 10.21 -5.32
C PHE A 140 2.92 10.12 -6.20
N GLN A 141 3.04 10.97 -7.22
CA GLN A 141 4.11 10.90 -8.24
C GLN A 141 5.52 10.63 -7.65
N ASP A 142 5.84 11.28 -6.54
CA ASP A 142 7.15 11.18 -5.86
C ASP A 142 7.01 10.82 -4.37
N GLY A 143 6.07 9.95 -4.00
CA GLY A 143 6.04 9.40 -2.64
C GLY A 143 4.94 8.41 -2.32
N SER A 144 4.98 7.89 -1.11
CA SER A 144 4.23 6.71 -0.68
C SER A 144 3.48 6.96 0.61
N MET A 145 2.33 6.32 0.74
CA MET A 145 1.60 6.20 1.99
C MET A 145 2.09 4.95 2.74
N TYR A 146 2.25 5.05 4.05
CA TYR A 146 2.81 3.98 4.86
C TYR A 146 1.76 3.24 5.68
N TYR A 147 1.99 1.96 5.92
CA TYR A 147 1.03 1.12 6.61
C TYR A 147 1.07 1.39 8.11
N ASN A 148 0.01 1.99 8.66
CA ASN A 148 -0.28 2.05 10.08
C ASN A 148 0.88 2.63 10.94
N GLY A 149 1.57 3.65 10.43
CA GLY A 149 2.74 4.25 11.09
C GLY A 149 3.94 3.30 11.21
N THR A 150 3.96 2.23 10.42
CA THR A 150 5.14 1.37 10.23
C THR A 150 6.05 1.96 9.15
N CYS A 151 7.25 1.39 9.02
CA CYS A 151 8.16 1.74 7.94
C CYS A 151 7.85 1.00 6.62
N ASP A 152 6.75 0.24 6.57
CA ASP A 152 6.37 -0.56 5.40
C ASP A 152 5.29 0.17 4.59
N ALA A 153 5.61 0.52 3.34
CA ALA A 153 4.65 1.18 2.45
C ALA A 153 3.53 0.24 1.97
N SER A 154 3.78 -1.07 1.96
CA SER A 154 2.86 -2.03 1.36
C SER A 154 3.14 -3.48 1.78
N PRO A 155 2.90 -3.83 3.06
CA PRO A 155 3.03 -5.21 3.52
C PRO A 155 1.92 -6.10 2.94
N TRP A 156 2.18 -7.40 2.88
CA TRP A 156 1.11 -8.39 2.76
C TRP A 156 0.49 -8.58 4.15
N VAL A 157 -0.83 -8.65 4.19
CA VAL A 157 -1.59 -8.94 5.42
C VAL A 157 -2.59 -10.05 5.12
N ASP A 158 -2.78 -10.96 6.08
CA ASP A 158 -3.76 -12.04 5.96
C ASP A 158 -5.17 -11.48 5.79
N VAL A 159 -6.04 -12.15 5.04
CA VAL A 159 -7.48 -11.89 4.98
C VAL A 159 -8.13 -12.45 6.25
N ASP A 160 -9.09 -11.72 6.83
CA ASP A 160 -9.78 -12.07 8.08
C ASP A 160 -10.87 -13.15 7.88
#